data_AF-A0A8H7YWF0-F1
#
_entry.id   AF-A0A8H7YWF0-F1
#
_cell.length_a   1.000
_cell.length_b   1.000
_cell.length_c   1.000
_cell.angle_alpha   90.00
_cell.angle_beta   90.00
_cell.angle_gamma   90.00
#
_symmetry.space_group_name_H-M   'P 1'
#
loop_
_entity.id
_entity.type
_entity.pdbx_description
1 polymer ?
#
loop_
_entity_poly.entity_id
_entity_poly.type
_entity_poly.pdbx_seq_one_letter_code
_entity_poly.pdbx_strand_id
1 'polypeptide(L)'
;MANHYFCYCIYCRKPLEHTELSSAVHRVPTGQNHGGRVFLEPYHVATMSRLPPSPPPEPALPEGQSSHSSEPVPLDAEIRTTPIHHLLPEIRVPSDPLPAHRYHPITCTPLDAVEYRAQLQSLRKEYSTSVAAVKGQEEMAREIRRRMKEAEEKRENLHKLMKRKTEERETERRVFQKIKREREGKA
;
A
#
# COMPACT_ATOMS: atom_id res chain seq x y z
N MET A 1 8.20 -56.58 -0.02
CA MET A 1 7.38 -55.85 -1.01
C MET A 1 7.28 -54.41 -0.55
N ALA A 2 8.03 -53.51 -1.20
CA ALA A 2 8.13 -52.10 -0.81
C ALA A 2 7.12 -51.27 -1.60
N ASN A 3 6.19 -50.60 -0.91
CA ASN A 3 5.24 -49.66 -1.51
C ASN A 3 5.85 -48.26 -1.50
N HIS A 4 6.33 -47.82 -2.67
CA HIS A 4 6.69 -46.43 -2.94
C HIS A 4 5.42 -45.57 -2.99
N TYR A 5 5.21 -44.75 -1.96
CA TYR A 5 4.25 -43.66 -2.03
C TYR A 5 4.91 -42.45 -2.71
N PHE A 6 4.49 -42.16 -3.95
CA PHE A 6 4.80 -40.91 -4.62
C PHE A 6 3.99 -39.78 -3.98
N CYS A 7 4.65 -38.96 -3.15
CA CYS A 7 4.11 -37.70 -2.68
C CYS A 7 4.37 -36.63 -3.74
N TYR A 8 3.33 -36.21 -4.46
CA TYR A 8 3.41 -35.09 -5.41
C TYR A 8 3.45 -33.76 -4.63
N CYS A 9 4.64 -33.16 -4.53
CA CYS A 9 4.81 -31.77 -4.10
C CYS A 9 4.32 -30.83 -5.22
N ILE A 10 3.15 -30.20 -5.03
CA ILE A 10 2.58 -29.18 -5.93
C ILE A 10 3.27 -27.79 -5.76
N TYR A 11 4.23 -27.65 -4.84
CA TYR A 11 4.80 -26.35 -4.46
C TYR A 11 6.08 -25.93 -5.22
N CYS A 12 6.37 -26.48 -6.39
CA CYS A 12 7.44 -25.97 -7.26
C CYS A 12 6.87 -25.33 -8.53
N ARG A 13 6.27 -24.15 -8.39
CA ARG A 13 6.18 -23.18 -9.50
C ARG A 13 6.83 -21.87 -9.04
N LYS A 14 7.86 -21.47 -9.79
CA LYS A 14 8.74 -20.30 -9.64
C LYS A 14 8.01 -18.96 -9.37
N PRO A 15 8.74 -17.94 -8.87
CA PRO A 15 8.16 -16.81 -8.16
C PRO A 15 7.47 -15.85 -9.13
N LEU A 16 6.28 -15.37 -8.75
CA LEU A 16 5.66 -14.21 -9.36
C LEU A 16 6.01 -13.01 -8.48
N GLU A 17 6.68 -12.05 -9.11
CA GLU A 17 7.06 -10.75 -8.58
C GLU A 17 5.92 -10.05 -7.83
N HIS A 18 6.33 -9.30 -6.80
CA HIS A 18 5.51 -8.52 -5.89
C HIS A 18 4.48 -7.63 -6.58
N THR A 19 3.23 -7.70 -6.10
CA THR A 19 2.33 -6.53 -6.09
C THR A 19 1.52 -6.54 -4.80
N GLU A 20 1.86 -5.63 -3.89
CA GLU A 20 1.12 -5.42 -2.65
C GLU A 20 -0.27 -4.82 -2.95
N LEU A 21 -1.32 -5.46 -2.44
CA LEU A 21 -2.66 -4.89 -2.38
C LEU A 21 -3.01 -4.64 -0.92
N SER A 22 -2.71 -3.42 -0.46
CA SER A 22 -3.18 -2.88 0.81
C SER A 22 -4.69 -2.58 0.70
N SER A 23 -5.50 -3.40 1.36
CA SER A 23 -6.95 -3.17 1.53
C SER A 23 -7.19 -2.05 2.56
N ALA A 24 -7.46 -0.84 2.09
CA ALA A 24 -8.02 0.23 2.91
C ALA A 24 -9.53 0.34 2.67
N VAL A 25 -10.32 -0.08 3.68
CA VAL A 25 -11.76 0.13 3.74
C VAL A 25 -12.03 1.60 4.07
N HIS A 26 -12.44 2.40 3.08
CA HIS A 26 -12.96 3.74 3.34
C HIS A 26 -14.49 3.70 3.46
N ARG A 27 -14.98 3.90 4.70
CA ARG A 27 -16.33 4.40 4.97
C ARG A 27 -16.41 5.86 4.51
N VAL A 28 -17.41 6.18 3.71
CA VAL A 28 -17.77 7.54 3.28
C VAL A 28 -18.65 8.18 4.36
N PRO A 29 -18.32 9.37 4.89
CA PRO A 29 -19.29 10.21 5.57
C PRO A 29 -19.88 11.23 4.60
N THR A 30 -21.21 11.25 4.50
CA THR A 30 -22.00 12.31 3.87
C THR A 30 -22.08 13.52 4.81
N GLY A 31 -21.65 14.69 4.36
CA GLY A 31 -21.77 15.96 5.08
C GLY A 31 -22.30 17.07 4.17
N GLN A 32 -23.45 17.64 4.55
CA GLN A 32 -24.12 18.77 3.94
C GLN A 32 -23.43 20.11 4.25
N ASN A 33 -23.51 21.03 3.27
CA ASN A 33 -23.57 22.50 3.33
C ASN A 33 -22.73 23.29 4.37
N HIS A 34 -21.98 24.30 3.88
CA HIS A 34 -22.39 25.72 3.96
C HIS A 34 -21.36 26.63 3.26
N GLY A 35 -21.86 27.67 2.62
CA GLY A 35 -21.07 28.65 1.89
C GLY A 35 -20.16 29.47 2.81
N GLY A 36 -18.93 29.68 2.37
CA GLY A 36 -17.96 30.57 2.99
C GLY A 36 -16.98 31.04 1.93
N ARG A 37 -17.16 32.28 1.48
CA ARG A 37 -16.29 32.97 0.54
C ARG A 37 -14.99 33.33 1.27
N VAL A 38 -13.94 32.54 1.12
CA VAL A 38 -12.62 32.88 1.68
C VAL A 38 -11.85 33.68 0.64
N PHE A 39 -11.66 34.96 0.94
CA PHE A 39 -10.82 35.89 0.20
C PHE A 39 -9.36 35.49 0.42
N LEU A 40 -8.67 35.02 -0.61
CA LEU A 40 -7.23 34.73 -0.54
C LEU A 40 -6.46 35.96 -1.03
N GLU A 41 -5.85 36.65 -0.06
CA GLU A 41 -4.81 37.65 -0.26
C GLU A 41 -3.63 37.09 -1.11
N PRO A 42 -3.01 37.91 -1.98
CA PRO A 42 -2.03 37.44 -2.94
C PRO A 42 -0.63 37.36 -2.31
N TYR A 43 -0.14 36.15 -2.08
CA TYR A 43 1.26 35.95 -1.69
C TYR A 43 2.19 36.23 -2.87
N HIS A 44 3.11 37.15 -2.61
CA HIS A 44 4.23 37.55 -3.47
C HIS A 44 5.03 36.36 -3.99
N VAL A 45 5.32 36.38 -5.30
CA VAL A 45 6.25 35.48 -5.97
C VAL A 45 7.68 35.93 -5.66
N ALA A 46 8.40 35.14 -4.86
CA ALA A 46 9.86 35.18 -4.82
C ALA A 46 10.40 34.01 -5.67
N THR A 47 10.92 34.34 -6.85
CA THR A 47 11.79 33.44 -7.62
C THR A 47 13.03 33.12 -6.79
N MET A 48 13.18 31.86 -6.41
CA MET A 48 14.45 31.30 -5.97
C MET A 48 14.60 29.95 -6.63
N SER A 49 15.52 29.85 -7.59
CA SER A 49 16.10 28.58 -8.02
C SER A 49 16.82 27.96 -6.82
N ARG A 50 16.07 27.29 -5.95
CA ARG A 50 16.61 26.56 -4.82
C ARG A 50 16.33 25.09 -5.08
N LEU A 51 17.40 24.35 -5.33
CA LEU A 51 17.42 22.91 -5.08
C LEU A 51 16.78 22.68 -3.70
N PRO A 52 15.99 21.60 -3.52
CA PRO A 52 15.41 21.30 -2.23
C PRO A 52 16.52 21.31 -1.17
N PRO A 53 16.30 21.91 0.01
CA PRO A 53 17.28 21.85 1.07
C PRO A 53 17.62 20.38 1.32
N SER A 54 18.92 20.08 1.37
CA SER A 54 19.41 18.77 1.78
C SER A 54 18.72 18.40 3.09
N PRO A 55 18.34 17.12 3.30
CA PRO A 55 17.79 16.70 4.57
C PRO A 55 18.72 17.14 5.71
N PRO A 56 18.17 17.57 6.85
CA PRO A 56 18.98 17.99 7.99
C PRO A 56 19.98 16.89 8.34
N PRO A 57 21.21 17.25 8.78
CA PRO A 57 22.15 16.29 9.33
C PRO A 57 21.43 15.44 10.37
N GLU A 58 21.59 14.12 10.27
CA GLU A 58 21.10 13.19 11.27
C GLU A 58 21.56 13.67 12.65
N PRO A 59 20.66 13.80 13.65
CA PRO A 59 21.07 14.24 14.97
C PRO A 59 22.18 13.30 15.43
N ALA A 60 23.34 13.88 15.78
CA ALA A 60 24.40 13.13 16.41
C ALA A 60 23.79 12.41 17.60
N LEU A 61 23.71 11.08 17.50
CA LEU A 61 23.28 10.23 18.60
C LEU A 61 24.14 10.60 19.81
N PRO A 62 23.54 10.71 21.01
CA PRO A 62 24.30 11.04 22.21
C PRO A 62 25.52 10.12 22.32
N GLU A 63 26.67 10.73 22.60
CA GLU A 63 27.99 10.10 22.68
C GLU A 63 27.90 8.76 23.44
N GLY A 64 27.98 7.65 22.70
CA GLY A 64 27.88 6.30 23.27
C GLY A 64 27.29 5.24 22.35
N GLN A 65 26.54 5.61 21.31
CA GLN A 65 26.09 4.67 20.28
C GLN A 65 26.98 4.78 19.05
N SER A 66 28.08 4.03 19.06
CA SER A 66 28.92 3.82 17.89
C SER A 66 28.06 3.36 16.71
N SER A 67 28.20 4.07 15.60
CA SER A 67 27.80 3.62 14.28
C SER A 67 28.28 2.18 14.05
N HIS A 68 27.32 1.27 13.92
CA HIS A 68 27.49 -0.11 13.46
C HIS A 68 28.53 -0.93 14.22
N SER A 69 28.16 -1.49 15.38
CA SER A 69 28.62 -2.85 15.64
C SER A 69 28.02 -3.72 14.52
N SER A 70 28.88 -4.34 13.71
CA SER A 70 28.52 -5.27 12.63
C SER A 70 27.97 -6.60 13.14
N GLU A 71 27.48 -6.61 14.38
CA GLU A 71 26.98 -7.79 15.05
C GLU A 71 25.46 -7.86 14.85
N PRO A 72 24.91 -9.00 14.42
CA PRO A 72 23.48 -9.13 14.20
C PRO A 72 22.74 -8.85 15.51
N VAL A 73 21.97 -7.76 15.53
CA VAL A 73 21.12 -7.40 16.67
C VAL A 73 20.17 -8.57 16.95
N PRO A 74 20.21 -9.18 18.16
CA PRO A 74 19.35 -10.31 18.50
C PRO A 74 17.88 -10.00 18.23
N LEU A 75 17.11 -11.02 17.82
CA LEU A 75 15.67 -10.85 17.54
C LEU A 75 14.90 -10.37 18.79
N ASP A 76 15.37 -10.74 19.97
CA ASP A 76 14.79 -10.38 21.27
C ASP A 76 15.26 -9.02 21.79
N ALA A 77 16.13 -8.31 21.06
CA ALA A 77 16.59 -6.99 21.47
C ALA A 77 15.42 -6.00 21.45
N GLU A 78 15.34 -5.15 22.48
CA GLU A 78 14.25 -4.18 22.67
C GLU A 78 14.03 -3.26 21.46
N ILE A 79 15.12 -2.95 20.73
CA ILE A 79 15.07 -2.16 19.50
C ILE A 79 14.32 -2.84 18.34
N ARG A 80 14.19 -4.19 18.35
CA ARG A 80 13.45 -4.97 17.35
C ARG A 80 12.04 -5.34 17.80
N THR A 81 11.78 -5.35 19.11
CA THR A 81 10.48 -5.72 19.69
C THR A 81 9.57 -4.52 19.98
N THR A 82 10.14 -3.31 20.07
CA THR A 82 9.36 -2.09 20.27
C THR A 82 8.66 -1.67 18.97
N PRO A 83 7.32 -1.49 18.94
CA PRO A 83 6.62 -1.03 17.76
C PRO A 83 7.13 0.33 17.29
N ILE A 84 7.37 0.47 15.97
CA ILE A 84 7.85 1.73 15.35
C ILE A 84 6.82 2.85 15.54
N HIS A 85 5.54 2.50 15.75
CA HIS A 85 4.46 3.45 15.98
C HIS A 85 3.43 2.89 16.95
N HIS A 86 2.89 3.74 17.83
CA HIS A 86 1.92 3.37 18.88
C HIS A 86 0.58 2.82 18.35
N LEU A 87 0.24 3.07 17.08
CA LEU A 87 -0.95 2.51 16.42
C LEU A 87 -0.68 1.18 15.72
N LEU A 88 0.57 0.73 15.64
CA LEU A 88 0.88 -0.58 15.08
C LEU A 88 0.58 -1.64 16.13
N PRO A 89 -0.12 -2.73 15.75
CA PRO A 89 -0.38 -3.82 16.66
C PRO A 89 0.94 -4.47 17.08
N GLU A 90 1.03 -4.82 18.35
CA GLU A 90 2.17 -5.56 18.89
C GLU A 90 2.05 -7.03 18.43
N ILE A 91 2.75 -7.38 17.34
CA ILE A 91 2.80 -8.76 16.84
C ILE A 91 3.86 -9.50 17.65
N ARG A 92 3.45 -10.11 18.77
CA ARG A 92 4.32 -10.99 19.55
C ARG A 92 4.44 -12.34 18.83
N VAL A 93 5.60 -12.62 18.26
CA VAL A 93 5.98 -14.00 17.89
C VAL A 93 6.20 -14.76 19.20
N PRO A 94 5.47 -15.84 19.48
CA PRO A 94 5.68 -16.61 20.70
C PRO A 94 7.10 -17.14 20.78
N SER A 95 7.72 -17.01 21.96
CA SER A 95 9.14 -17.31 22.20
C SER A 95 9.50 -18.79 22.11
N ASP A 96 8.51 -19.69 22.27
CA ASP A 96 8.69 -21.13 22.10
C ASP A 96 8.49 -21.52 20.63
N PRO A 97 9.20 -22.54 20.11
CA PRO A 97 9.02 -23.02 18.74
C PRO A 97 7.57 -23.49 18.55
N LEU A 98 6.78 -22.63 17.90
CA LEU A 98 5.37 -22.88 17.65
C LEU A 98 5.19 -24.04 16.68
N PRO A 99 4.19 -24.92 16.89
CA PRO A 99 3.76 -25.83 15.87
C PRO A 99 3.29 -25.05 14.64
N ALA A 100 4.02 -25.17 13.51
CA ALA A 100 3.81 -24.38 12.29
C ALA A 100 2.38 -24.45 11.70
N HIS A 101 1.58 -25.43 12.10
CA HIS A 101 0.24 -25.71 11.57
C HIS A 101 -0.91 -25.19 12.47
N ARG A 102 -0.61 -24.39 13.50
CA ARG A 102 -1.61 -23.89 14.46
C ARG A 102 -1.79 -22.38 14.46
N TYR A 103 -1.05 -21.65 13.63
CA TYR A 103 -1.04 -20.19 13.63
C TYR A 103 -1.20 -19.62 12.23
N HIS A 104 -1.83 -18.46 12.13
CA HIS A 104 -2.00 -17.75 10.88
C HIS A 104 -0.65 -17.12 10.45
N PRO A 105 -0.19 -17.32 9.20
CA PRO A 105 1.19 -17.01 8.80
C PRO A 105 1.50 -15.51 8.74
N ILE A 106 0.48 -14.65 8.67
CA ILE A 106 0.65 -13.18 8.59
C ILE A 106 0.44 -12.53 9.97
N THR A 107 -0.51 -13.05 10.74
CA THR A 107 -0.96 -12.39 11.98
C THR A 107 -0.44 -13.09 13.23
N CYS A 108 0.17 -14.27 13.09
CA CYS A 108 0.63 -15.13 14.20
C CYS A 108 -0.46 -15.40 15.25
N THR A 109 -1.73 -15.28 14.89
CA THR A 109 -2.87 -15.58 15.76
C THR A 109 -3.15 -17.09 15.73
N PRO A 110 -3.50 -17.71 16.88
CA PRO A 110 -3.93 -19.11 16.91
C PRO A 110 -5.09 -19.34 15.93
N LEU A 111 -5.02 -20.42 15.15
CA LEU A 111 -6.08 -20.81 14.24
C LEU A 111 -7.25 -21.41 15.03
N ASP A 112 -8.45 -20.84 14.88
CA ASP A 112 -9.66 -21.41 15.48
C ASP A 112 -10.18 -22.60 14.66
N ALA A 113 -9.96 -23.81 15.17
CA ALA A 113 -10.40 -25.03 14.53
C ALA A 113 -11.93 -25.10 14.33
N VAL A 114 -12.74 -24.43 15.16
CA VAL A 114 -14.20 -24.41 15.04
C VAL A 114 -14.62 -23.53 13.87
N GLU A 115 -14.06 -22.32 13.79
CA GLU A 115 -14.31 -21.38 12.69
C GLU A 115 -13.91 -21.98 11.34
N TYR A 116 -12.70 -22.55 11.23
CA TYR A 116 -12.23 -23.17 9.99
C TYR A 116 -13.11 -24.35 9.55
N ARG A 117 -13.60 -25.15 10.51
CA ARG A 117 -14.55 -26.24 10.19
C ARG A 117 -15.85 -25.71 9.61
N ALA A 118 -16.39 -24.63 10.17
CA ALA A 118 -17.61 -24.00 9.67
C ALA A 118 -17.41 -23.44 8.25
N GLN A 119 -16.29 -22.74 8.01
CA GLN A 119 -15.93 -22.21 6.70
C GLN A 119 -15.75 -23.34 5.66
N LEU A 120 -15.06 -24.43 6.03
CA LEU A 120 -14.89 -25.59 5.14
C LEU A 120 -16.23 -26.28 4.83
N GLN A 121 -17.15 -26.38 5.80
CA GLN A 121 -18.49 -26.90 5.54
C GLN A 121 -19.28 -26.00 4.60
N SER A 122 -19.16 -24.68 4.73
CA SER A 122 -19.77 -23.73 3.80
C SER A 122 -19.23 -23.90 2.38
N LEU A 123 -17.91 -23.95 2.22
CA LEU A 123 -17.27 -24.13 0.93
C LEU A 123 -17.64 -25.47 0.26
N ARG A 124 -17.80 -26.54 1.03
CA ARG A 124 -18.28 -27.83 0.52
C ARG A 124 -19.74 -27.79 0.05
N LYS A 125 -20.57 -26.95 0.66
CA LYS A 125 -21.96 -26.74 0.22
C LYS A 125 -22.01 -25.90 -1.06
N GLU A 126 -21.20 -24.85 -1.13
CA GLU A 126 -21.11 -23.94 -2.27
C GLU A 126 -20.48 -24.62 -3.50
N TYR A 127 -19.42 -25.38 -3.29
CA TYR A 127 -18.67 -26.09 -4.33
C TYR A 127 -18.69 -27.60 -4.06
N SER A 128 -19.84 -28.23 -4.32
CA SER A 128 -20.06 -29.66 -4.06
C SER A 128 -19.20 -30.59 -4.93
N THR A 129 -18.68 -30.09 -6.06
CA THR A 129 -17.83 -30.85 -6.98
C THR A 129 -16.53 -30.10 -7.25
N SER A 130 -15.48 -30.85 -7.58
CA SER A 130 -14.19 -30.26 -7.97
C SER A 130 -14.33 -29.32 -9.19
N VAL A 131 -15.20 -29.65 -10.14
CA VAL A 131 -15.42 -28.82 -11.34
C VAL A 131 -16.11 -27.51 -10.96
N ALA A 132 -17.09 -27.54 -10.06
CA ALA A 132 -17.73 -26.33 -9.55
C ALA A 132 -16.72 -25.44 -8.81
N ALA A 133 -15.83 -26.02 -8.00
CA ALA A 133 -14.78 -25.26 -7.30
C ALA A 133 -13.84 -24.54 -8.27
N VAL A 134 -13.36 -25.24 -9.31
CA VAL A 134 -12.48 -24.65 -10.33
C VAL A 134 -13.21 -23.52 -11.09
N LYS A 135 -14.46 -23.75 -11.49
CA LYS A 135 -15.25 -22.72 -12.17
C LYS A 135 -15.46 -21.47 -11.30
N GLY A 136 -15.75 -21.65 -10.01
CA GLY A 136 -15.89 -20.54 -9.05
C GLY A 136 -14.59 -19.73 -8.92
N GLN A 137 -13.44 -20.40 -8.86
CA GLN A 137 -12.14 -19.75 -8.85
C GLN A 137 -11.88 -18.94 -10.14
N GLU A 138 -12.22 -19.50 -11.31
CA GLU A 138 -12.07 -18.80 -12.59
C GLU A 138 -12.95 -17.55 -12.70
N GLU A 139 -14.20 -17.63 -12.24
CA GLU A 139 -15.13 -16.51 -12.21
C GLU A 139 -14.66 -15.40 -11.27
N MET A 140 -14.21 -15.77 -10.07
CA MET A 140 -13.62 -14.84 -9.11
C MET A 140 -12.36 -14.16 -9.66
N ALA A 141 -11.47 -14.94 -10.28
CA ALA A 141 -10.26 -14.41 -10.91
C ALA A 141 -10.60 -13.46 -12.08
N ARG A 142 -11.64 -13.75 -12.86
CA ARG A 142 -12.13 -12.89 -13.93
C ARG A 142 -12.66 -11.56 -13.37
N GLU A 143 -13.43 -11.61 -12.28
CA GLU A 143 -13.97 -10.43 -11.62
C GLU A 143 -12.86 -9.55 -11.02
N ILE A 144 -11.86 -10.14 -10.38
CA ILE A 144 -10.71 -9.40 -9.84
C ILE A 144 -9.95 -8.70 -10.98
N ARG A 145 -9.68 -9.41 -12.08
CA ARG A 145 -9.02 -8.82 -13.26
C ARG A 145 -9.83 -7.65 -13.84
N ARG A 146 -11.16 -7.78 -13.91
CA ARG A 146 -12.04 -6.70 -14.36
C ARG A 146 -11.91 -5.46 -13.46
N ARG A 147 -11.98 -5.64 -12.13
CA ARG A 147 -11.83 -4.54 -11.17
C ARG A 147 -10.47 -3.85 -11.26
N MET A 148 -9.40 -4.62 -11.47
CA MET A 148 -8.05 -4.06 -11.64
C MET A 148 -7.96 -3.21 -12.91
N LYS A 149 -8.51 -3.69 -14.02
CA LYS A 149 -8.56 -2.94 -15.28
C LYS A 149 -9.34 -1.63 -15.13
N GLU A 150 -10.49 -1.66 -14.46
CA GLU A 150 -11.30 -0.46 -14.23
C GLU A 150 -10.61 0.55 -13.31
N ALA A 151 -9.90 0.08 -12.28
CA ALA A 151 -9.12 0.94 -11.41
C ALA A 151 -7.95 1.60 -12.18
N GLU A 152 -7.30 0.85 -13.06
CA GLU A 152 -6.23 1.36 -13.93
C GLU A 152 -6.74 2.40 -14.93
N GLU A 153 -7.85 2.13 -15.61
CA GLU A 153 -8.45 3.08 -16.55
C GLU A 153 -8.84 4.39 -15.86
N LYS A 154 -9.42 4.32 -14.65
CA LYS A 154 -9.73 5.51 -13.85
C LYS A 154 -8.47 6.31 -13.49
N ARG A 155 -7.39 5.62 -13.11
CA ARG A 155 -6.10 6.24 -12.80
C ARG A 155 -5.51 6.93 -14.04
N GLU A 156 -5.53 6.27 -15.19
CA GLU A 156 -5.06 6.86 -16.45
C GLU A 156 -5.88 8.09 -16.86
N ASN A 157 -7.20 8.01 -16.77
CA ASN A 157 -8.09 9.11 -17.12
C ASN A 157 -7.87 10.32 -16.21
N LEU A 158 -7.69 10.08 -14.91
CA LEU A 158 -7.33 11.14 -13.96
C LEU A 158 -5.98 11.76 -14.31
N HIS A 159 -4.96 10.94 -14.62
CA HIS A 159 -3.64 11.43 -14.99
C HIS A 159 -3.69 12.27 -16.28
N LYS A 160 -4.44 11.83 -17.30
CA LYS A 160 -4.69 12.58 -18.54
C LYS A 160 -5.35 13.93 -18.27
N LEU A 161 -6.37 13.96 -17.40
CA LEU A 161 -7.05 15.18 -17.00
C LEU A 161 -6.10 16.16 -16.29
N MET A 162 -5.31 15.66 -15.34
CA MET A 162 -4.33 16.44 -14.60
C MET A 162 -3.26 17.03 -15.51
N LYS A 163 -2.77 16.24 -16.47
CA LYS A 163 -1.82 16.71 -17.49
C LYS A 163 -2.44 17.82 -18.34
N ARG A 164 -3.64 17.61 -18.89
CA ARG A 164 -4.35 18.63 -19.68
C ARG A 164 -4.56 19.92 -18.90
N LYS A 165 -4.97 19.84 -17.64
CA LYS A 165 -5.15 21.02 -16.76
C LYS A 165 -3.84 21.71 -16.39
N THR A 166 -2.73 20.98 -16.42
CA THR A 166 -1.41 21.58 -16.20
C THR A 166 -0.95 22.34 -17.44
N GLU A 167 -1.14 21.76 -18.64
CA GLU A 167 -0.85 22.39 -19.92
C GLU A 167 -1.72 23.64 -20.14
N GLU A 168 -3.02 23.58 -19.85
CA GLU A 168 -3.94 24.73 -19.92
C GLU A 168 -3.47 25.89 -19.03
N ARG A 169 -3.16 25.62 -17.77
CA ARG A 169 -2.64 26.66 -16.85
C ARG A 169 -1.26 27.18 -17.29
N GLU A 170 -0.44 26.37 -17.94
CA GLU A 170 0.85 26.80 -18.44
C GLU A 170 0.72 27.76 -19.63
N THR A 171 -0.16 27.47 -20.58
CA THR A 171 -0.42 28.37 -21.70
C THR A 171 -1.02 29.69 -21.23
N GLU A 172 -1.96 29.66 -20.29
CA GLU A 172 -2.51 30.86 -19.65
C GLU A 172 -1.41 31.71 -18.99
N ARG A 173 -0.51 31.07 -18.21
CA ARG A 173 0.64 31.77 -17.62
C ARG A 173 1.55 32.39 -18.67
N ARG A 174 1.86 31.68 -19.76
CA ARG A 174 2.70 32.19 -20.85
C ARG A 174 2.06 33.40 -21.55
N VAL A 175 0.75 33.34 -21.81
CA VAL A 175 -0.01 34.45 -22.40
C VAL A 175 -0.01 35.65 -21.46
N PHE A 176 -0.30 35.45 -20.18
CA PHE A 176 -0.30 36.52 -19.18
C PHE A 176 1.07 37.21 -19.08
N GLN A 177 2.15 36.43 -19.01
CA GLN A 177 3.52 36.96 -18.98
C GLN A 177 3.89 37.73 -20.25
N LYS A 178 3.38 37.32 -21.41
CA LYS A 178 3.59 38.04 -22.68
C LYS A 178 2.87 39.40 -22.65
N ILE A 179 1.59 39.43 -22.27
CA ILE A 179 0.81 40.67 -22.17
C ILE A 179 1.43 41.64 -21.14
N LYS A 180 1.86 41.12 -19.98
CA LYS A 180 2.53 41.94 -18.96
C LYS A 180 3.79 42.61 -19.51
N ARG A 181 4.68 41.84 -20.15
CA ARG A 181 5.91 42.37 -20.76
C ARG A 181 5.62 43.40 -21.86
N GLU A 182 4.63 43.15 -22.71
CA GLU A 182 4.25 44.09 -23.77
C GLU A 182 3.65 45.40 -23.23
N ARG A 183 2.96 45.36 -22.08
CA ARG A 183 2.48 46.57 -21.40
C ARG A 183 3.62 47.34 -20.75
N GLU A 184 4.53 46.65 -20.05
CA GLU A 184 5.66 47.26 -19.35
C GLU A 184 6.72 47.82 -20.30
N GLY A 185 6.92 47.21 -21.48
CA GLY A 185 7.84 47.71 -22.51
C GLY A 185 7.27 48.78 -23.45
N LYS A 186 5.98 49.13 -23.32
CA LYS A 186 5.32 50.22 -24.06
C LYS A 186 5.17 51.50 -23.23
N ALA A 187 5.62 51.50 -21.98
CA ALA A 187 5.74 52.66 -21.10
C ALA A 187 7.18 53.18 -21.12
#